data_AF-A0A8T4XD44-F1
#
_entry.id   AF-A0A8T4XD44-F1
#
_cell.length_a   1.000
_cell.length_b   1.000
_cell.length_c   1.000
_cell.angle_alpha   90.00
_cell.angle_beta   90.00
_cell.angle_gamma   90.00
#
_symmetry.space_group_name_H-M   'P 1'
#
loop_
_entity.id
_entity.type
_entity.pdbx_description
1 polymer ?
#
loop_
_entity_poly.entity_id
_entity_poly.type
_entity_poly.pdbx_seq_one_letter_code
_entity_poly.pdbx_strand_id
1 'polypeptide(L)'
;MSTCCFWLLDINYRVRDHKPEIWLWGIDDRGERVLVIDRGFITYFYVIPEEGENAENLAERIRRMSGSLPYIVGLEVVDRKFFGKPVKAVKIYCQDPDIVQEYIKVLSKVKGVGSFLEDDIRYTMRYMIDNNIVPCGWHKIEVEEESNILNAQVDRVLIAKSRPKYLPEIIENPKLKILGFSIISYSQKGSPKPEKN
;
A
#
# COMPACT_ATOMS: atom_id res chain seq x y z
N MET A 1 0.75 1.51 -26.33
CA MET A 1 0.44 1.62 -24.89
C MET A 1 -0.69 2.61 -24.75
N SER A 2 -1.73 2.25 -24.00
CA SER A 2 -2.91 3.09 -23.82
C SER A 2 -2.75 3.93 -22.56
N THR A 3 -3.38 5.08 -22.51
CA THR A 3 -3.44 5.92 -21.29
C THR A 3 -4.86 5.94 -20.77
N CYS A 4 -5.03 5.83 -19.45
CA CYS A 4 -6.31 6.01 -18.77
C CYS A 4 -6.24 7.28 -17.91
N CYS A 5 -7.25 8.13 -18.03
CA CYS A 5 -7.56 9.18 -17.06
C CYS A 5 -8.69 8.65 -16.17
N PHE A 6 -8.49 8.59 -14.87
CA PHE A 6 -9.51 8.07 -13.96
C PHE A 6 -9.54 8.84 -12.65
N TRP A 7 -10.72 8.93 -12.05
CA TRP A 7 -10.95 9.51 -10.74
C TRP A 7 -10.91 8.40 -9.68
N LEU A 8 -9.98 8.50 -8.73
CA LEU A 8 -9.76 7.48 -7.72
C LEU A 8 -10.86 7.49 -6.65
N LEU A 9 -11.66 6.43 -6.60
CA LEU A 9 -12.73 6.24 -5.63
C LEU A 9 -12.26 5.46 -4.40
N ASP A 10 -11.51 4.37 -4.60
CA ASP A 10 -11.05 3.51 -3.51
C ASP A 10 -9.71 2.85 -3.85
N ILE A 11 -8.99 2.41 -2.83
CA ILE A 11 -7.73 1.69 -2.95
C ILE A 11 -7.66 0.55 -1.94
N ASN A 12 -7.34 -0.65 -2.43
CA ASN A 12 -6.96 -1.78 -1.58
C ASN A 12 -5.72 -2.48 -2.15
N TYR A 13 -5.31 -3.56 -1.50
CA TYR A 13 -4.30 -4.46 -2.06
C TYR A 13 -4.73 -5.90 -1.88
N ARG A 14 -4.07 -6.81 -2.60
CA ARG A 14 -4.12 -8.25 -2.38
C ARG A 14 -2.72 -8.82 -2.44
N VAL A 15 -2.45 -9.82 -1.61
CA VAL A 15 -1.22 -10.60 -1.67
C VAL A 15 -1.57 -12.01 -2.12
N ARG A 16 -0.88 -12.51 -3.14
CA ARG A 16 -0.94 -13.92 -3.58
C ARG A 16 0.47 -14.44 -3.71
N ASP A 17 0.79 -15.53 -3.03
CA ASP A 17 2.14 -16.14 -3.04
C ASP A 17 3.26 -15.11 -2.79
N HIS A 18 3.09 -14.26 -1.77
CA HIS A 18 4.01 -13.17 -1.41
C HIS A 18 4.24 -12.11 -2.51
N LYS A 19 3.34 -12.03 -3.49
CA LYS A 19 3.34 -11.00 -4.53
C LYS A 19 2.16 -10.06 -4.30
N PRO A 20 2.40 -8.84 -3.78
CA PRO A 20 1.35 -7.87 -3.59
C PRO A 20 0.95 -7.19 -4.91
N GLU A 21 -0.33 -6.88 -5.02
CA GLU A 21 -0.93 -6.05 -6.06
C GLU A 21 -1.71 -4.92 -5.40
N ILE A 22 -1.47 -3.67 -5.81
CA ILE A 22 -2.30 -2.52 -5.47
C ILE A 22 -3.48 -2.48 -6.44
N TRP A 23 -4.68 -2.29 -5.90
CA TRP A 23 -5.92 -2.23 -6.67
C TRP A 23 -6.53 -0.84 -6.49
N LEU A 24 -6.61 -0.08 -7.58
CA LEU A 24 -7.15 1.27 -7.64
C LEU A 24 -8.50 1.21 -8.34
N TRP A 25 -9.56 1.56 -7.62
CA TRP A 25 -10.92 1.59 -8.14
C TRP A 25 -11.28 3.01 -8.51
N GLY A 26 -11.87 3.20 -9.67
CA GLY A 26 -12.26 4.52 -10.10
C GLY A 26 -13.27 4.55 -11.22
N ILE A 27 -13.52 5.77 -11.68
CA ILE A 27 -14.37 6.06 -12.83
C ILE A 27 -13.51 6.80 -13.84
N ASP A 28 -13.47 6.33 -15.08
CA ASP A 28 -12.70 6.99 -16.13
C ASP A 28 -13.42 8.25 -16.67
N ASP A 29 -12.73 8.98 -17.55
CA ASP A 29 -13.24 10.17 -18.23
C ASP A 29 -14.45 9.92 -19.16
N ARG A 30 -14.78 8.65 -19.42
CA ARG A 30 -15.96 8.22 -20.19
C ARG A 30 -17.10 7.76 -19.29
N GLY A 31 -16.92 7.78 -17.96
CA GLY A 31 -17.91 7.36 -16.98
C GLY A 31 -17.97 5.84 -16.75
N GLU A 32 -16.99 5.10 -17.24
CA GLU A 32 -16.85 3.66 -17.04
C GLU A 32 -16.14 3.37 -15.72
N ARG A 33 -16.59 2.35 -15.00
CA ARG A 33 -15.90 1.86 -13.80
C ARG A 33 -14.66 1.10 -14.23
N VAL A 34 -13.53 1.47 -13.66
CA VAL A 34 -12.24 0.85 -13.93
C VAL A 34 -11.63 0.28 -12.67
N LEU A 35 -11.01 -0.89 -12.79
CA LEU A 35 -10.07 -1.43 -11.82
C LEU A 35 -8.67 -1.36 -12.43
N VAL A 36 -7.80 -0.54 -11.85
CA VAL A 36 -6.39 -0.46 -12.24
C VAL A 36 -5.56 -1.26 -11.23
N ILE A 37 -4.86 -2.28 -11.71
CA ILE A 37 -4.02 -3.16 -10.91
C ILE A 37 -2.56 -2.77 -11.15
N ASP A 38 -1.88 -2.39 -10.07
CA ASP A 38 -0.46 -2.07 -10.10
C ASP A 38 0.35 -3.12 -9.33
N ARG A 39 1.38 -3.64 -10.00
CA ARG A 39 2.24 -4.73 -9.51
C ARG A 39 3.64 -4.20 -9.23
N GLY A 40 4.35 -4.86 -8.32
CA GLY A 40 5.78 -4.57 -8.08
C GLY A 40 6.05 -3.31 -7.26
N PHE A 41 5.06 -2.82 -6.50
CA PHE A 41 5.34 -1.88 -5.42
C PHE A 41 5.95 -2.63 -4.23
N ILE A 42 7.09 -2.17 -3.73
CA ILE A 42 7.82 -2.83 -2.64
C ILE A 42 7.68 -1.96 -1.39
N THR A 43 7.20 -2.53 -0.29
CA THR A 43 7.11 -1.79 0.96
C THR A 43 8.47 -1.68 1.62
N TYR A 44 8.61 -0.74 2.55
CA TYR A 44 9.83 -0.61 3.33
C TYR A 44 9.54 -0.02 4.70
N PHE A 45 10.50 -0.22 5.59
CA PHE A 45 10.56 0.41 6.90
C PHE A 45 12.01 0.74 7.23
N TYR A 46 12.22 1.49 8.30
CA TYR A 46 13.55 1.91 8.73
C TYR A 46 13.92 1.28 10.07
N VAL A 47 15.21 1.02 10.24
CA VAL A 47 15.81 0.64 11.52
C VAL A 47 16.87 1.67 11.89
N ILE A 48 16.73 2.26 13.07
CA ILE A 48 17.77 3.07 13.70
C ILE A 48 18.64 2.13 14.56
N PRO A 49 19.96 2.08 14.35
CA PRO A 49 20.86 1.32 15.19
C PRO A 49 20.87 1.81 16.65
N GLU A 50 21.22 0.95 17.60
CA GLU A 50 21.51 1.36 18.98
C GLU A 50 22.65 2.40 19.02
N GLU A 51 22.71 3.19 20.10
CA GLU A 51 23.77 4.18 20.28
C GLU A 51 25.16 3.53 20.24
N GLY A 52 26.07 4.10 19.44
CA GLY A 52 27.41 3.56 19.22
C GLY A 52 27.49 2.42 18.19
N GLU A 53 26.36 1.91 17.69
CA GLU A 53 26.36 0.92 16.62
C GLU A 53 26.50 1.58 15.24
N ASN A 54 27.34 0.98 14.40
CA ASN A 54 27.50 1.43 13.02
C ASN A 54 26.40 0.84 12.12
N ALA A 55 25.74 1.68 11.32
CA ALA A 55 24.61 1.28 10.49
C ALA A 55 25.01 0.29 9.38
N GLU A 56 26.21 0.42 8.82
CA GLU A 56 26.73 -0.50 7.81
C GLU A 56 26.96 -1.91 8.40
N ASN A 57 27.56 -2.00 9.60
CA ASN A 57 27.73 -3.27 10.32
C ASN A 57 26.38 -3.92 10.65
N LEU A 58 25.38 -3.13 11.07
CA LEU A 58 24.03 -3.62 11.30
C LEU A 58 23.40 -4.16 10.01
N ALA A 59 23.50 -3.40 8.90
CA ALA A 59 22.99 -3.82 7.61
C ALA A 59 23.64 -5.13 7.13
N GLU A 60 24.94 -5.34 7.36
CA GLU A 60 25.61 -6.60 7.08
C GLU A 60 25.08 -7.76 7.93
N ARG A 61 24.85 -7.54 9.22
CA ARG A 61 24.27 -8.57 10.10
C ARG A 61 22.88 -8.98 9.63
N ILE A 62 22.04 -8.02 9.27
CA ILE A 62 20.70 -8.28 8.72
C ILE A 62 20.81 -9.02 7.38
N ARG A 63 21.76 -8.63 6.51
CA ARG A 63 21.97 -9.29 5.21
C ARG A 63 22.34 -10.77 5.34
N ARG A 64 23.09 -11.14 6.39
CA ARG A 64 23.44 -12.55 6.69
C ARG A 64 22.22 -13.38 7.13
N MET A 65 21.10 -12.75 7.48
CA MET A 65 19.85 -13.42 7.85
C MET A 65 18.91 -13.66 6.65
N SER A 66 19.37 -13.45 5.41
CA SER A 66 18.57 -13.61 4.19
C SER A 66 17.85 -14.96 4.09
N GLY A 67 18.44 -16.04 4.60
CA GLY A 67 17.78 -17.36 4.64
C GLY A 67 16.53 -17.42 5.54
N SER A 68 16.51 -16.66 6.64
CA SER A 68 15.34 -16.53 7.53
C SER A 68 14.38 -15.43 7.12
N LEU A 69 14.81 -14.53 6.22
CA LEU A 69 14.07 -13.34 5.79
C LEU A 69 14.00 -13.28 4.26
N PRO A 70 13.49 -14.32 3.58
CA PRO A 70 13.56 -14.45 2.12
C PRO A 70 12.87 -13.33 1.33
N TYR A 71 11.94 -12.61 1.95
CA TYR A 71 11.20 -11.51 1.31
C TYR A 71 11.78 -10.13 1.60
N ILE A 72 12.90 -10.03 2.32
CA ILE A 72 13.72 -8.81 2.33
C ILE A 72 14.51 -8.76 1.02
N VAL A 73 14.09 -7.88 0.13
CA VAL A 73 14.63 -7.77 -1.24
C VAL A 73 15.70 -6.69 -1.38
N GLY A 74 15.90 -5.87 -0.34
CA GLY A 74 16.90 -4.82 -0.36
C GLY A 74 17.19 -4.23 1.02
N LEU A 75 18.42 -3.74 1.17
CA LEU A 75 18.89 -3.02 2.36
C LEU A 75 19.73 -1.83 1.89
N GLU A 76 19.45 -0.66 2.42
CA GLU A 76 20.15 0.58 2.08
C GLU A 76 20.45 1.37 3.35
N VAL A 77 21.71 1.74 3.57
CA VAL A 77 22.06 2.68 4.65
C VAL A 77 21.84 4.08 4.14
N VAL A 78 20.99 4.84 4.83
CA VAL A 78 20.54 6.16 4.38
C VAL A 78 20.71 7.19 5.48
N ASP A 79 21.04 8.42 5.08
CA ASP A 79 21.01 9.57 5.98
C ASP A 79 19.55 10.10 6.08
N ARG A 80 19.06 10.23 7.31
CA ARG A 80 17.72 10.71 7.64
C ARG A 80 17.77 11.68 8.83
N LYS A 81 16.61 12.24 9.18
CA LYS A 81 16.45 13.04 10.39
C LYS A 81 15.46 12.37 11.33
N PHE A 82 15.83 12.20 12.59
CA PHE A 82 14.95 11.72 13.65
C PHE A 82 14.79 12.81 14.70
N PHE A 83 13.56 13.33 14.86
CA PHE A 83 13.29 14.54 15.65
C PHE A 83 14.22 15.71 15.32
N GLY A 84 14.49 15.91 14.02
CA GLY A 84 15.35 16.97 13.51
C GLY A 84 16.86 16.68 13.56
N LYS A 85 17.30 15.66 14.30
CA LYS A 85 18.71 15.27 14.42
C LYS A 85 19.13 14.35 13.26
N PRO A 86 20.27 14.60 12.59
CA PRO A 86 20.79 13.68 11.57
C PRO A 86 21.06 12.29 12.17
N VAL A 87 20.63 11.24 11.48
CA VAL A 87 20.84 9.84 11.86
C VAL A 87 21.11 9.00 10.62
N LYS A 88 21.97 7.99 10.74
CA LYS A 88 22.10 6.91 9.75
C LYS A 88 21.13 5.79 10.10
N ALA A 89 20.23 5.48 9.19
CA ALA A 89 19.24 4.41 9.34
C ALA A 89 19.44 3.34 8.26
N VAL A 90 19.05 2.10 8.57
CA VAL A 90 18.97 1.03 7.59
C VAL A 90 17.55 0.98 7.05
N LYS A 91 17.35 1.34 5.78
CA LYS A 91 16.10 1.16 5.07
C LYS A 91 16.00 -0.28 4.58
N ILE A 92 14.95 -0.97 4.99
CA ILE A 92 14.71 -2.39 4.69
C ILE A 92 13.53 -2.49 3.73
N TYR A 93 13.77 -3.02 2.54
CA TYR A 93 12.76 -3.25 1.53
C TYR A 93 12.19 -4.67 1.67
N CYS A 94 10.88 -4.77 1.88
CA CYS A 94 10.17 -6.04 2.05
C CYS A 94 9.15 -6.20 0.91
N GLN A 95 9.23 -7.33 0.20
CA GLN A 95 8.33 -7.61 -0.92
C GLN A 95 6.90 -7.83 -0.45
N ASP A 96 6.71 -8.58 0.63
CA ASP A 96 5.38 -8.89 1.14
C ASP A 96 5.05 -7.99 2.34
N PRO A 97 4.00 -7.14 2.24
CA PRO A 97 3.56 -6.30 3.34
C PRO A 97 2.93 -7.08 4.52
N ASP A 98 2.34 -8.25 4.29
CA ASP A 98 1.57 -8.98 5.31
C ASP A 98 2.46 -9.59 6.41
N ILE A 99 3.74 -9.80 6.10
CA ILE A 99 4.72 -10.44 6.99
C ILE A 99 5.68 -9.44 7.66
N VAL A 100 5.56 -8.14 7.37
CA VAL A 100 6.46 -7.10 7.91
C VAL A 100 6.55 -7.19 9.43
N GLN A 101 5.41 -7.35 10.12
CA GLN A 101 5.34 -7.46 11.57
C GLN A 101 5.95 -8.76 12.12
N GLU A 102 5.98 -9.84 11.34
CA GLU A 102 6.72 -11.05 11.69
C GLU A 102 8.23 -10.81 11.60
N TYR A 103 8.69 -10.17 10.51
CA TYR A 103 10.10 -9.88 10.30
C TYR A 103 10.66 -8.92 11.34
N ILE A 104 9.87 -7.95 11.80
CA ILE A 104 10.26 -7.05 12.89
C ILE A 104 10.50 -7.83 14.18
N LYS A 105 9.67 -8.82 14.51
CA LYS A 105 9.88 -9.67 15.70
C LYS A 105 11.15 -10.52 15.62
N VAL A 106 11.58 -10.87 14.40
CA VAL A 106 12.85 -11.57 14.16
C VAL A 106 14.02 -10.59 14.28
N LEU A 107 13.91 -9.44 13.61
CA LEU A 107 14.94 -8.40 13.57
C LEU A 107 15.16 -7.75 14.94
N SER A 108 14.15 -7.62 15.78
CA SER A 108 14.28 -7.05 17.13
C SER A 108 15.19 -7.86 18.05
N LYS A 109 15.49 -9.11 17.70
CA LYS A 109 16.44 -9.97 18.42
C LYS A 109 17.88 -9.82 17.93
N VAL A 110 18.11 -9.03 16.88
CA VAL A 110 19.44 -8.82 16.30
C VAL A 110 20.18 -7.76 17.12
N LYS A 111 21.42 -8.08 17.52
CA LYS A 111 22.28 -7.15 18.24
C LYS A 111 22.50 -5.86 17.45
N GLY A 112 22.33 -4.71 18.12
CA GLY A 112 22.53 -3.38 17.54
C GLY A 112 21.28 -2.79 16.88
N VAL A 113 20.13 -3.47 16.90
CA VAL A 113 18.84 -2.91 16.49
C VAL A 113 18.29 -2.05 17.62
N GLY A 114 18.11 -0.75 17.38
CA GLY A 114 17.56 0.20 18.35
C GLY A 114 16.05 0.34 18.24
N SER A 115 15.58 0.99 17.17
CA SER A 115 14.15 1.22 16.94
C SER A 115 13.74 1.02 15.49
N PHE A 116 12.50 0.59 15.30
CA PHE A 116 11.84 0.53 14.00
C PHE A 116 11.04 1.81 13.79
N LEU A 117 11.01 2.30 12.55
CA LEU A 117 10.22 3.45 12.15
C LEU A 117 9.50 3.16 10.83
N GLU A 118 8.30 3.74 10.71
CA GLU A 118 7.44 3.63 9.54
C GLU A 118 7.04 2.18 9.20
N ASP A 119 7.14 1.28 10.18
CA ASP A 119 6.90 -0.15 10.05
C ASP A 119 5.42 -0.57 10.18
N ASP A 120 4.59 0.37 10.61
CA ASP A 120 3.13 0.24 10.78
C ASP A 120 2.34 1.00 9.71
N ILE A 121 3.02 1.60 8.73
CA ILE A 121 2.36 2.29 7.62
C ILE A 121 1.72 1.25 6.70
N ARG A 122 0.38 1.31 6.62
CA ARG A 122 -0.42 0.47 5.72
C ARG A 122 0.10 0.53 4.28
N TYR A 123 0.18 -0.62 3.62
CA TYR A 123 0.75 -0.75 2.27
C TYR A 123 0.12 0.19 1.23
N THR A 124 -1.21 0.36 1.26
CA THR A 124 -1.93 1.30 0.38
C THR A 124 -1.62 2.76 0.70
N MET A 125 -1.47 3.10 1.97
CA MET A 125 -1.08 4.45 2.39
C MET A 125 0.35 4.77 1.96
N ARG A 126 1.28 3.82 2.15
CA ARG A 126 2.66 3.90 1.66
C ARG A 126 2.68 4.15 0.16
N TYR A 127 1.91 3.36 -0.59
CA TYR A 127 1.76 3.54 -2.04
C TYR A 127 1.27 4.94 -2.43
N MET A 128 0.26 5.46 -1.73
CA MET A 128 -0.26 6.79 -2.02
C MET A 128 0.74 7.90 -1.69
N ILE A 129 1.40 7.83 -0.55
CA ILE A 129 2.40 8.82 -0.10
C ILE A 129 3.56 8.89 -1.09
N ASP A 130 4.14 7.73 -1.41
CA ASP A 130 5.35 7.67 -2.24
C ASP A 130 5.09 8.09 -3.70
N ASN A 131 3.86 7.92 -4.19
CA ASN A 131 3.47 8.24 -5.57
C ASN A 131 2.62 9.52 -5.69
N ASN A 132 2.45 10.28 -4.60
CA ASN A 132 1.62 11.49 -4.54
C ASN A 132 0.20 11.26 -5.10
N ILE A 133 -0.42 10.14 -4.72
CA ILE A 133 -1.78 9.80 -5.10
C ILE A 133 -2.75 10.43 -4.11
N VAL A 134 -3.77 11.07 -4.64
CA VAL A 134 -4.77 11.83 -3.87
C VAL A 134 -6.11 11.15 -4.07
N PRO A 135 -6.75 10.63 -3.00
CA PRO A 135 -8.11 10.10 -3.10
C PRO A 135 -9.08 11.16 -3.64
N CYS A 136 -10.14 10.73 -4.32
CA CYS A 136 -11.16 11.62 -4.86
C CYS A 136 -10.60 12.69 -5.83
N GLY A 137 -9.55 12.33 -6.56
CA GLY A 137 -8.92 13.19 -7.56
C GLY A 137 -8.66 12.44 -8.86
N TRP A 138 -8.40 13.18 -9.93
CA TRP A 138 -8.08 12.61 -11.24
C TRP A 138 -6.60 12.23 -11.36
N HIS A 139 -6.34 11.08 -11.96
CA HIS A 139 -5.00 10.58 -12.23
C HIS A 139 -4.88 10.11 -13.67
N LYS A 140 -3.71 10.35 -14.25
CA LYS A 140 -3.30 9.81 -15.54
C LYS A 140 -2.33 8.65 -15.34
N ILE A 141 -2.56 7.55 -16.05
CA ILE A 141 -1.73 6.35 -15.94
C ILE A 141 -1.59 5.63 -17.28
N GLU A 142 -0.41 5.10 -17.58
CA GLU A 142 -0.18 4.20 -18.72
C GLU A 142 -0.63 2.79 -18.36
N VAL A 143 -1.45 2.17 -19.21
CA VAL A 143 -2.11 0.90 -18.95
C VAL A 143 -2.14 -0.02 -20.16
N GLU A 144 -2.32 -1.30 -19.85
CA GLU A 144 -2.70 -2.36 -20.79
C GLU A 144 -4.02 -2.98 -20.31
N GLU A 145 -4.94 -3.27 -21.22
CA GLU A 145 -6.22 -3.89 -20.87
C GLU A 145 -6.03 -5.39 -20.61
N GLU A 146 -6.68 -5.89 -19.56
CA GLU A 146 -6.63 -7.30 -19.18
C GLU A 146 -8.05 -7.87 -19.15
N SER A 147 -8.19 -9.14 -19.54
CA SER A 147 -9.45 -9.86 -19.40
C SER A 147 -9.87 -9.88 -17.92
N ASN A 148 -11.15 -9.61 -17.63
CA ASN A 148 -11.68 -9.60 -16.28
C ASN A 148 -11.82 -11.03 -15.71
N ILE A 149 -10.69 -11.67 -15.42
CA ILE A 149 -10.60 -12.98 -14.76
C ILE A 149 -10.97 -12.93 -13.27
N LEU A 150 -11.07 -11.72 -12.71
CA LEU A 150 -11.35 -11.48 -11.29
C LEU A 150 -12.85 -11.47 -10.97
N ASN A 151 -13.72 -11.50 -11.98
CA ASN A 151 -15.16 -11.30 -11.86
C ASN A 151 -15.50 -10.00 -11.09
N ALA A 152 -14.67 -8.96 -11.26
CA ALA A 152 -14.91 -7.66 -10.64
C ALA A 152 -16.09 -6.97 -11.33
N GLN A 153 -16.95 -6.28 -10.57
CA GLN A 153 -18.09 -5.52 -11.11
C GLN A 153 -17.66 -4.16 -11.68
N VAL A 154 -16.80 -4.21 -12.69
CA VAL A 154 -16.24 -3.06 -13.40
C VAL A 154 -16.43 -3.24 -14.90
N ASP A 155 -16.39 -2.13 -15.62
CA ASP A 155 -16.54 -2.14 -17.08
C ASP A 155 -15.21 -2.54 -17.73
N ARG A 156 -14.06 -2.18 -17.13
CA ARG A 156 -12.72 -2.57 -17.60
C ARG A 156 -11.75 -2.90 -16.47
N VAL A 157 -10.83 -3.83 -16.74
CA VAL A 157 -9.69 -4.17 -15.88
C VAL A 157 -8.41 -3.78 -16.61
N LEU A 158 -7.54 -3.03 -15.93
CA LEU A 158 -6.37 -2.39 -16.50
C LEU A 158 -5.13 -2.76 -15.67
N ILE A 159 -4.05 -3.18 -16.32
CA ILE A 159 -2.75 -3.37 -15.69
C ILE A 159 -1.92 -2.09 -15.86
N ALA A 160 -1.47 -1.53 -14.75
CA ALA A 160 -0.58 -0.37 -14.74
C ALA A 160 0.79 -0.71 -15.35
N LYS A 161 1.27 0.16 -16.23
CA LYS A 161 2.65 0.16 -16.77
C LYS A 161 3.47 1.33 -16.25
N SER A 162 2.80 2.33 -15.67
CA SER A 162 3.41 3.45 -14.95
C SER A 162 2.69 3.66 -13.61
N ARG A 163 3.27 4.48 -12.73
CA ARG A 163 2.56 4.98 -11.53
C ARG A 163 1.54 6.05 -11.93
N PRO A 164 0.38 6.16 -11.23
CA PRO A 164 -0.59 7.22 -11.46
C PRO A 164 0.00 8.61 -11.20
N LYS A 165 -0.29 9.58 -12.08
CA LYS A 165 0.10 10.98 -11.92
C LYS A 165 -1.14 11.81 -11.62
N TYR A 166 -1.15 12.49 -10.48
CA TYR A 166 -2.25 13.35 -10.07
C TYR A 166 -2.41 14.57 -10.99
N LEU A 167 -3.65 14.89 -11.35
CA LEU A 167 -4.05 16.00 -12.21
C LEU A 167 -4.87 17.02 -11.40
N PRO A 168 -4.21 17.93 -10.64
CA PRO A 168 -4.90 18.91 -9.79
C PRO A 168 -5.75 19.93 -10.57
N GLU A 169 -5.49 20.09 -11.86
CA GLU A 169 -6.24 21.01 -12.73
C GLU A 169 -7.66 20.55 -13.04
N ILE A 170 -7.96 19.24 -12.89
CA ILE A 170 -9.29 18.68 -13.10
C ILE A 170 -10.00 18.61 -11.75
N ILE A 171 -10.92 19.55 -11.53
CA ILE A 171 -11.62 19.72 -10.25
C ILE A 171 -13.03 19.10 -10.28
N GLU A 172 -13.54 18.78 -11.47
CA GLU A 172 -14.86 18.19 -11.63
C GLU A 172 -14.93 16.75 -11.10
N ASN A 173 -16.04 16.40 -10.47
CA ASN A 173 -16.28 15.03 -10.02
C ASN A 173 -16.99 14.23 -11.12
N PRO A 174 -16.67 12.93 -11.29
CA PRO A 174 -17.44 12.06 -12.17
C PRO A 174 -18.87 11.88 -11.63
N LYS A 175 -19.78 11.39 -12.49
CA LYS A 175 -21.14 11.03 -12.07
C LYS A 175 -21.12 9.78 -11.18
N LEU A 176 -21.24 9.97 -9.87
CA LEU A 176 -21.31 8.89 -8.89
C LEU A 176 -22.73 8.30 -8.79
N LYS A 177 -22.81 6.97 -8.61
CA LYS A 177 -24.05 6.28 -8.25
C LYS A 177 -24.14 6.22 -6.72
N ILE A 178 -25.08 6.96 -6.15
CA ILE A 178 -25.26 7.08 -4.69
C ILE A 178 -26.49 6.26 -4.28
N LEU A 179 -26.34 5.39 -3.29
CA LEU A 179 -27.43 4.59 -2.71
C LEU A 179 -27.68 5.03 -1.26
N GLY A 180 -28.90 5.49 -0.98
CA GLY A 180 -29.40 5.69 0.38
C GLY A 180 -30.33 4.54 0.76
N PHE A 181 -30.11 3.92 1.92
CA PHE A 181 -30.99 2.87 2.45
C PHE A 181 -31.12 2.97 3.97
N SER A 182 -32.20 2.41 4.51
CA SER A 182 -32.45 2.32 5.95
C SER A 182 -33.09 0.96 6.25
N ILE A 183 -32.83 0.42 7.43
CA ILE A 183 -33.40 -0.84 7.90
C ILE A 183 -34.12 -0.63 9.23
N ILE A 184 -35.16 -1.43 9.48
CA ILE A 184 -35.87 -1.47 10.75
C ILE A 184 -35.78 -2.90 11.30
N SER A 185 -35.16 -3.04 12.46
CA SER A 185 -35.03 -4.32 13.16
C SER A 185 -35.98 -4.34 14.35
N TYR A 186 -36.90 -5.30 14.36
CA TYR A 186 -37.85 -5.47 15.45
C TYR A 186 -37.13 -6.02 16.70
N SER A 187 -37.58 -5.63 17.88
CA SER A 187 -37.20 -6.28 19.13
C SER A 187 -38.38 -6.24 20.08
N GLN A 188 -38.73 -7.40 20.66
CA GLN A 188 -39.81 -7.47 21.65
C GLN A 188 -39.46 -6.73 22.95
N LYS A 189 -38.19 -6.72 23.36
CA LYS A 189 -37.68 -6.02 24.56
C LYS A 189 -36.22 -5.62 24.36
N GLY A 190 -35.90 -4.37 24.65
CA GLY A 190 -34.53 -3.85 24.56
C GLY A 190 -34.00 -3.81 23.14
N SER A 191 -32.68 -3.69 22.98
CA SER A 191 -32.05 -3.58 21.67
C SER A 191 -32.19 -4.85 20.83
N PRO A 192 -32.43 -4.75 19.50
CA PRO A 192 -32.49 -5.90 18.61
C PRO A 192 -31.17 -6.68 18.64
N LYS A 193 -31.32 -8.00 18.56
CA LYS A 193 -30.19 -8.95 18.50
C LYS A 193 -30.21 -9.65 17.14
N PRO A 194 -29.14 -9.56 16.33
CA PRO A 194 -29.09 -10.16 14.99
C PRO A 194 -29.40 -11.66 14.97
N GLU A 195 -29.08 -12.39 16.05
CA GLU A 195 -29.34 -13.83 16.15
C GLU A 195 -30.81 -14.16 16.48
N LYS A 196 -31.61 -13.15 16.84
CA LYS A 196 -33.00 -13.31 17.31
C LYS A 196 -34.02 -12.51 16.51
N ASN A 197 -33.63 -11.44 15.84
CA ASN A 197 -34.52 -10.55 15.08
C ASN A 197 -33.82 -9.97 13.85
#